data_AF-A0A936PW82-F1
#
_entry.id   AF-A0A936PW82-F1
#
_cell.length_a   1.000
_cell.length_b   1.000
_cell.length_c   1.000
_cell.angle_alpha   90.00
_cell.angle_beta   90.00
_cell.angle_gamma   90.00
#
_symmetry.space_group_name_H-M   'P 1'
#
loop_
_entity.id
_entity.type
_entity.pdbx_description
1 polymer ?
#
loop_
_entity_poly.entity_id
_entity_poly.type
_entity_poly.pdbx_seq_one_letter_code
_entity_poly.pdbx_strand_id
1 'polypeptide(L)'
;MCSSTVCMLLQMVFEKLTKMAYCLGGSTFPREHGCVEYLIRVLKRSPQRKSVYLPNRDVLELVLDLEALNPSVAKAKRALDPSRVVPQLEYPWEDMDAGRVMSPATDLRILARLQHPQDQTLQRTILFAKFLANNLPDLV
;
A
#
# COMPACT_ATOMS: atom_id res chain seq x y z
N MET A 1 -7.66 17.51 7.15
CA MET A 1 -7.19 16.14 7.44
C MET A 1 -5.73 16.05 7.02
N CYS A 2 -4.86 15.46 7.84
CA CYS A 2 -3.46 15.26 7.45
C CYS A 2 -3.39 14.11 6.43
N SER A 3 -2.94 14.38 5.20
CA SER A 3 -2.92 13.38 4.12
C SER A 3 -2.02 12.18 4.44
N SER A 4 -0.99 12.35 5.26
CA SER A 4 -0.16 11.23 5.73
C SER A 4 -0.98 10.23 6.55
N THR A 5 -1.88 10.71 7.43
CA THR A 5 -2.77 9.85 8.22
C THR A 5 -3.71 9.03 7.33
N VAL A 6 -4.27 9.63 6.28
CA VAL A 6 -5.14 8.91 5.34
C VAL A 6 -4.37 7.80 4.63
N CYS A 7 -3.15 8.08 4.17
CA CYS A 7 -2.28 7.10 3.55
C CYS A 7 -1.91 5.94 4.49
N MET A 8 -1.57 6.26 5.75
CA MET A 8 -1.31 5.24 6.77
C MET A 8 -2.54 4.35 7.00
N LEU A 9 -3.74 4.94 7.10
CA LEU A 9 -4.97 4.17 7.28
C LEU A 9 -5.23 3.25 6.09
N LEU A 10 -5.08 3.75 4.86
CA LEU A 10 -5.23 2.91 3.66
C LEU A 10 -4.24 1.77 3.66
N GLN A 11 -2.97 2.06 3.95
CA GLN A 11 -1.93 1.06 4.05
C GLN A 11 -2.29 -0.05 5.06
N MET A 12 -2.76 0.33 6.26
CA MET A 12 -3.19 -0.63 7.28
C MET A 12 -4.41 -1.45 6.85
N VAL A 13 -5.40 -0.82 6.20
CA VAL A 13 -6.60 -1.51 5.71
C VAL A 13 -6.22 -2.60 4.71
N PHE A 14 -5.37 -2.28 3.72
CA PHE A 14 -4.93 -3.27 2.75
C PHE A 14 -4.03 -4.35 3.35
N GLU A 15 -3.21 -4.02 4.36
CA GLU A 15 -2.48 -5.02 5.13
C GLU A 15 -3.44 -6.03 5.79
N LYS A 16 -4.52 -5.55 6.44
CA LYS A 16 -5.52 -6.43 7.08
C LYS A 16 -6.30 -7.25 6.07
N LEU A 17 -6.71 -6.65 4.94
CA LEU A 17 -7.37 -7.39 3.85
C LEU A 17 -6.44 -8.49 3.29
N THR A 18 -5.15 -8.19 3.12
CA THR A 18 -4.19 -9.19 2.65
C THR A 18 -4.04 -10.33 3.65
N LYS A 19 -3.93 -10.01 4.94
CA LYS A 19 -3.88 -11.01 6.01
C LYS A 19 -5.13 -11.88 6.08
N MET A 20 -6.30 -11.29 5.84
CA MET A 20 -7.55 -12.05 5.71
C MET A 20 -7.51 -13.01 4.52
N ALA A 21 -6.98 -12.58 3.36
CA ALA A 21 -6.81 -13.44 2.20
C ALA A 21 -5.89 -14.64 2.51
N TYR A 22 -4.80 -14.43 3.25
CA TYR A 22 -3.93 -15.52 3.71
C TYR A 22 -4.69 -16.56 4.53
N CYS A 23 -5.50 -16.10 5.50
CA CYS A 23 -6.30 -16.98 6.35
C CYS A 23 -7.33 -17.79 5.54
N LEU A 24 -8.02 -17.15 4.59
CA LEU A 24 -9.00 -17.80 3.72
C LEU A 24 -8.34 -18.83 2.79
N GLY A 25 -7.13 -18.55 2.30
CA GLY A 25 -6.36 -19.45 1.44
C GLY A 25 -5.65 -20.59 2.18
N GLY A 26 -5.92 -20.79 3.48
CA GLY A 26 -5.32 -21.86 4.29
C GLY A 26 -3.81 -21.69 4.55
N SER A 27 -3.26 -20.50 4.30
CA SER A 27 -1.84 -20.20 4.48
C SER A 27 -1.58 -19.62 5.88
N THR A 28 -0.37 -19.85 6.40
CA THR A 28 0.04 -19.27 7.69
C THR A 28 0.22 -17.76 7.58
N PHE A 29 -0.18 -17.07 8.65
CA PHE A 29 -0.19 -15.62 8.74
C PHE A 29 1.23 -15.03 8.60
N PRO A 30 1.51 -14.15 7.63
CA PRO A 30 2.78 -13.45 7.57
C PRO A 30 2.85 -12.45 8.74
N ARG A 31 3.89 -12.56 9.57
CA ARG A 31 4.18 -11.56 10.62
C ARG A 31 4.70 -10.23 10.04
N GLU A 32 5.13 -10.26 8.79
CA GLU A 32 5.71 -9.12 8.09
C GLU A 32 4.62 -8.17 7.54
N HIS A 33 5.00 -6.91 7.35
CA HIS A 33 4.12 -5.85 6.83
C HIS A 33 4.12 -5.76 5.30
N GLY A 34 5.10 -6.36 4.61
CA GLY A 34 5.23 -6.39 3.15
C GLY A 34 4.50 -7.58 2.53
N CYS A 35 3.17 -7.57 2.53
CA CYS A 35 2.34 -8.71 2.12
C CYS A 35 1.33 -8.42 1.01
N VAL A 36 1.09 -7.16 0.62
CA VAL A 36 0.09 -6.75 -0.39
C VAL A 36 0.27 -7.47 -1.73
N GLU A 37 1.51 -7.80 -2.12
CA GLU A 37 1.77 -8.60 -3.32
C GLU A 37 1.01 -9.93 -3.34
N TYR A 38 0.76 -10.53 -2.17
CA TYR A 38 -0.06 -11.73 -2.06
C TYR A 38 -1.52 -11.46 -2.43
N LEU A 39 -2.13 -10.40 -1.91
CA LEU A 39 -3.49 -10.01 -2.27
C LEU A 39 -3.61 -9.77 -3.78
N ILE A 40 -2.62 -9.10 -4.38
CA ILE A 40 -2.58 -8.91 -5.83
C ILE A 40 -2.51 -10.25 -6.57
N ARG A 41 -1.71 -11.20 -6.08
CA ARG A 41 -1.59 -12.55 -6.65
C ARG A 41 -2.91 -13.31 -6.58
N VAL A 42 -3.63 -13.23 -5.46
CA VAL A 42 -4.97 -13.80 -5.28
C VAL A 42 -5.93 -13.21 -6.33
N LEU A 43 -6.02 -11.88 -6.40
CA LEU A 43 -6.92 -11.20 -7.34
C LEU A 43 -6.58 -11.48 -8.82
N LYS A 44 -5.29 -11.67 -9.14
CA LYS A 44 -4.85 -12.07 -10.48
C LYS A 44 -5.27 -13.49 -10.85
N ARG A 45 -5.41 -14.39 -9.88
CA ARG A 45 -5.75 -15.80 -10.08
C ARG A 45 -7.25 -16.08 -9.93
N SER A 46 -7.99 -15.19 -9.26
CA SER A 46 -9.43 -15.29 -9.10
C SER A 46 -10.14 -15.44 -10.45
N PRO A 47 -11.19 -16.28 -10.55
CA PRO A 47 -12.07 -16.33 -11.72
C PRO A 47 -12.64 -14.96 -12.11
N GLN A 48 -12.76 -14.05 -11.13
CA GLN A 48 -13.27 -12.68 -11.31
C GLN A 48 -12.17 -11.67 -11.70
N ARG A 49 -10.97 -12.11 -12.11
CA ARG A 49 -9.85 -11.22 -12.49
C ARG A 49 -10.26 -10.11 -13.46
N LYS A 50 -11.09 -10.42 -14.45
CA LYS A 50 -11.50 -9.43 -15.48
C LYS A 50 -12.39 -8.33 -14.91
N SER A 51 -13.25 -8.64 -13.94
CA SER A 51 -14.18 -7.69 -13.32
C SER A 51 -13.59 -6.99 -12.09
N VAL A 52 -12.62 -7.60 -11.41
CA VAL A 52 -12.06 -7.10 -10.14
C VAL A 52 -10.63 -6.58 -10.30
N TYR A 53 -9.70 -7.39 -10.82
CA TYR A 53 -8.28 -7.01 -10.88
C TYR A 53 -7.99 -5.98 -11.97
N LEU A 54 -8.41 -6.24 -13.22
CA LEU A 54 -8.06 -5.37 -14.35
C LEU A 54 -8.55 -3.91 -14.19
N PRO A 55 -9.79 -3.65 -13.74
CA PRO A 55 -10.29 -2.28 -13.58
C PRO A 55 -9.67 -1.51 -12.40
N ASN A 56 -9.01 -2.20 -11.48
CA ASN A 56 -8.46 -1.63 -10.25
C ASN A 56 -6.93 -1.71 -10.20
N ARG A 57 -6.27 -1.87 -11.35
CA ARG A 57 -4.81 -2.02 -11.42
C ARG A 57 -4.07 -0.80 -10.85
N ASP A 58 -4.53 0.40 -11.17
CA ASP A 58 -3.96 1.66 -10.68
C ASP A 58 -4.13 1.84 -9.17
N VAL A 59 -5.26 1.38 -8.62
CA VAL A 59 -5.49 1.32 -7.17
C VAL A 59 -4.50 0.35 -6.51
N LEU A 60 -4.30 -0.83 -7.09
CA LEU A 60 -3.35 -1.82 -6.56
C LEU A 60 -1.89 -1.36 -6.65
N GLU A 61 -1.52 -0.64 -7.72
CA GLU A 61 -0.21 0.02 -7.84
C GLU A 61 -0.03 1.07 -6.74
N LEU A 62 -1.05 1.90 -6.47
CA LEU A 62 -1.01 2.84 -5.34
C LEU A 62 -0.83 2.12 -3.99
N VAL A 63 -1.52 1.00 -3.77
CA VAL A 63 -1.41 0.25 -2.50
C VAL A 63 -0.01 -0.33 -2.32
N LEU A 64 0.63 -0.82 -3.39
CA LEU A 64 2.04 -1.24 -3.35
C LEU A 64 2.98 -0.07 -3.02
N ASP A 65 2.74 1.09 -3.62
CA ASP A 65 3.50 2.30 -3.31
C ASP A 65 3.33 2.68 -1.84
N LEU A 66 2.12 2.61 -1.29
CA LEU A 66 1.85 2.86 0.13
C LEU A 66 2.53 1.84 1.05
N GLU A 67 2.51 0.56 0.70
CA GLU A 67 3.20 -0.49 1.47
C GLU A 67 4.70 -0.25 1.52
N ALA A 68 5.30 0.18 0.41
CA ALA A 68 6.72 0.49 0.34
C ALA A 68 7.14 1.60 1.31
N LEU A 69 6.21 2.45 1.73
CA LEU A 69 6.42 3.55 2.69
C LEU A 69 6.18 3.14 4.16
N ASN A 70 5.82 1.87 4.43
CA ASN A 70 5.79 1.34 5.78
C ASN A 70 7.18 1.43 6.42
N PRO A 71 7.31 1.91 7.67
CA PRO A 71 8.62 1.98 8.34
C PRO A 71 9.37 0.64 8.41
N SER A 72 8.67 -0.47 8.66
CA SER A 72 9.29 -1.81 8.70
C SER A 72 9.76 -2.27 7.32
N VAL A 73 8.99 -2.00 6.27
CA VAL A 73 9.36 -2.34 4.88
C VAL A 73 10.51 -1.45 4.40
N ALA A 74 10.46 -0.15 4.67
CA ALA A 74 11.51 0.81 4.38
C ALA A 74 12.82 0.44 5.09
N LYS A 75 12.77 0.07 6.38
CA LYS A 75 13.93 -0.40 7.14
C LYS A 75 14.53 -1.68 6.55
N ALA A 76 13.70 -2.65 6.16
CA ALA A 76 14.16 -3.87 5.50
C ALA A 76 14.87 -3.56 4.16
N LYS A 77 14.32 -2.64 3.35
CA LYS A 77 14.95 -2.19 2.10
C LYS A 77 16.29 -1.49 2.33
N ARG A 78 16.40 -0.61 3.35
CA ARG A 78 17.66 0.04 3.72
C ARG A 78 18.71 -0.93 4.24
N ALA A 79 18.30 -2.00 4.92
CA ALA A 79 19.23 -3.03 5.37
C ALA A 79 19.85 -3.80 4.19
N LEU A 80 19.12 -3.96 3.08
CA LEU A 80 19.63 -4.57 1.85
C LEU A 80 20.51 -3.63 1.04
N ASP A 81 20.18 -2.33 1.04
CA ASP A 81 20.95 -1.29 0.36
C ASP A 81 20.99 -0.02 1.22
N PRO A 82 22.05 0.15 2.04
CA PRO A 82 22.19 1.30 2.93
C PRO A 82 22.32 2.64 2.21
N SER A 83 22.72 2.63 0.93
CA SER A 83 22.90 3.84 0.13
C SER A 83 21.58 4.40 -0.41
N ARG A 84 20.52 3.59 -0.39
CA ARG A 84 19.23 3.95 -0.97
C ARG A 84 18.41 4.86 -0.05
N VAL A 85 17.91 5.96 -0.60
CA VAL A 85 16.87 6.79 0.04
C VAL A 85 15.59 5.97 0.20
N VAL A 86 15.11 5.83 1.43
CA VAL A 86 13.90 5.07 1.78
C VAL A 86 12.84 5.98 2.42
N PRO A 87 11.90 6.50 1.61
CA PRO A 87 10.83 7.34 2.11
C PRO A 87 9.90 6.60 3.07
N GLN A 88 9.34 7.31 4.05
CA GLN A 88 8.47 6.75 5.09
C GLN A 88 7.25 7.63 5.34
N LEU A 89 6.11 7.02 5.69
CA LEU A 89 4.86 7.75 5.96
C LEU A 89 4.77 8.34 7.37
N GLU A 90 5.44 7.72 8.35
CA GLU A 90 5.31 8.08 9.78
C GLU A 90 6.39 9.05 10.26
N TYR A 91 7.63 8.89 9.78
CA TYR A 91 8.79 9.60 10.30
C TYR A 91 9.55 10.31 9.17
N PRO A 92 10.24 11.43 9.47
CA PRO A 92 11.24 11.99 8.57
C PRO A 92 12.31 10.95 8.18
N TRP A 93 12.92 11.13 7.01
CA TRP A 93 14.02 10.28 6.53
C TRP A 93 15.15 11.13 5.94
N GLU A 94 16.34 10.56 5.85
CA GLU A 94 17.50 11.26 5.28
C GLU A 94 17.61 10.95 3.80
N ASP A 95 17.79 12.01 3.01
CA ASP A 95 18.32 11.93 1.65
C ASP A 95 19.84 12.05 1.74
N MET A 96 20.52 10.90 1.63
CA MET A 96 21.98 10.81 1.78
C MET A 96 22.72 11.52 0.64
N ASP A 97 22.12 11.60 -0.54
CA ASP A 97 22.73 12.24 -1.71
C ASP A 97 22.63 13.77 -1.59
N ALA A 98 21.50 14.29 -1.12
CA ALA A 98 21.27 15.73 -0.95
C ALA A 98 21.69 16.27 0.43
N GLY A 99 22.04 15.40 1.38
CA GLY A 99 22.43 15.78 2.75
C GLY A 99 21.32 16.49 3.53
N ARG A 100 20.04 16.17 3.27
CA ARG A 100 18.89 16.84 3.92
C ARG A 100 17.92 15.85 4.56
N VAL A 101 17.23 16.32 5.61
CA VAL A 101 16.10 15.60 6.22
C VAL A 101 14.84 15.91 5.43
N MET A 102 14.19 14.86 4.95
CA MET A 102 12.95 14.85 4.19
C MET A 102 11.77 14.64 5.13
N SER A 103 10.61 15.25 4.84
CA SER A 103 9.40 15.08 5.64
C SER A 103 8.26 14.44 4.85
N PRO A 104 7.42 13.58 5.47
CA PRO A 104 6.28 12.99 4.80
C PRO A 104 5.35 14.04 4.17
N ALA A 105 5.03 15.10 4.91
CA ALA A 105 4.08 16.12 4.50
C ALA A 105 4.51 16.93 3.27
N THR A 106 5.83 17.10 3.07
CA THR A 106 6.40 17.95 2.00
C THR A 106 6.98 17.15 0.86
N ASP A 107 7.63 16.02 1.13
CA ASP A 107 8.49 15.35 0.16
C ASP A 107 7.87 14.07 -0.43
N LEU A 108 6.76 13.55 0.14
CA LEU A 108 6.06 12.40 -0.43
C LEU A 108 5.15 12.81 -1.58
N ARG A 109 5.59 12.52 -2.81
CA ARG A 109 4.83 12.75 -4.05
C ARG A 109 3.44 12.09 -4.04
N ILE A 110 3.31 10.94 -3.38
CA ILE A 110 2.02 10.24 -3.25
C ILE A 110 0.98 11.08 -2.48
N LEU A 111 1.41 11.89 -1.50
CA LEU A 111 0.50 12.78 -0.78
C LEU A 111 0.04 13.93 -1.66
N ALA A 112 0.95 14.52 -2.44
CA ALA A 112 0.61 15.58 -3.39
C ALA A 112 -0.41 15.08 -4.43
N ARG A 113 -0.25 13.85 -4.93
CA ARG A 113 -1.20 13.21 -5.84
C ARG A 113 -2.58 13.05 -5.21
N LEU A 114 -2.66 12.51 -3.98
CA LEU A 114 -3.93 12.26 -3.29
C LEU A 114 -4.65 13.52 -2.82
N GLN A 115 -3.95 14.65 -2.76
CA GLN A 115 -4.53 15.96 -2.48
C GLN A 115 -5.08 16.65 -3.73
N HIS A 116 -4.81 16.12 -4.93
CA HIS A 116 -5.21 16.77 -6.16
C HIS A 116 -6.73 16.67 -6.38
N PRO A 117 -7.47 17.78 -6.55
CA PRO A 117 -8.95 17.77 -6.57
C PRO A 117 -9.59 16.92 -7.67
N GLN A 118 -8.87 16.74 -8.78
CA GLN A 118 -9.34 15.96 -9.93
C GLN A 118 -8.91 14.48 -9.86
N ASP A 119 -8.03 14.12 -8.93
CA ASP A 119 -7.57 12.74 -8.78
C ASP A 119 -8.59 11.93 -7.98
N GLN A 120 -9.30 11.04 -8.66
CA GLN A 120 -10.29 10.14 -8.04
C GLN A 120 -9.67 8.86 -7.46
N THR A 121 -8.35 8.65 -7.56
CA THR A 121 -7.68 7.44 -7.08
C THR A 121 -7.94 7.23 -5.60
N LEU A 122 -7.92 8.26 -4.75
CA LEU A 122 -8.22 8.11 -3.31
C LEU A 122 -9.62 7.51 -3.08
N GLN A 123 -10.64 8.09 -3.70
CA GLN A 123 -12.01 7.63 -3.59
C GLN A 123 -12.16 6.20 -4.13
N ARG A 124 -11.56 5.90 -5.28
CA ARG A 124 -11.56 4.55 -5.87
C ARG A 124 -10.87 3.54 -4.97
N THR A 125 -9.76 3.89 -4.33
CA THR A 125 -9.05 3.05 -3.37
C THR A 125 -9.91 2.72 -2.15
N ILE A 126 -10.64 3.70 -1.61
CA ILE A 126 -11.57 3.49 -0.50
C ILE A 126 -12.72 2.57 -0.91
N LEU A 127 -13.35 2.84 -2.07
CA LEU A 127 -14.44 2.02 -2.59
C LEU A 127 -13.98 0.58 -2.85
N PHE A 128 -12.77 0.42 -3.38
CA PHE A 128 -12.19 -0.89 -3.64
C PHE A 128 -11.87 -1.64 -2.36
N ALA A 129 -11.32 -0.97 -1.34
CA ALA A 129 -11.10 -1.57 -0.03
C ALA A 129 -12.42 -2.08 0.59
N LYS A 130 -13.49 -1.28 0.49
CA LYS A 130 -14.83 -1.68 0.94
C LYS A 130 -15.36 -2.89 0.15
N PHE A 131 -15.18 -2.88 -1.18
CA PHE A 131 -15.55 -4.02 -2.03
C PHE A 131 -14.82 -5.29 -1.59
N LEU A 132 -13.50 -5.22 -1.42
CA LEU A 132 -12.71 -6.36 -0.96
C LEU A 132 -13.18 -6.85 0.41
N ALA A 133 -13.37 -5.97 1.38
CA ALA A 133 -13.84 -6.36 2.71
C ALA A 133 -15.13 -7.19 2.68
N ASN A 134 -16.02 -6.92 1.74
CA ASN A 134 -17.31 -7.62 1.61
C ASN A 134 -17.25 -8.89 0.74
N ASN A 135 -16.32 -8.97 -0.21
CA ASN A 135 -16.32 -10.02 -1.25
C ASN A 135 -15.06 -10.89 -1.22
N LEU A 136 -14.09 -10.62 -0.34
CA LEU A 136 -12.82 -11.37 -0.30
C LEU A 136 -12.98 -12.89 -0.18
N PRO A 137 -13.93 -13.44 0.60
CA PRO A 137 -14.18 -14.88 0.64
C PRO A 137 -14.48 -15.51 -0.73
N ASP A 138 -15.16 -14.78 -1.61
CA ASP A 138 -15.52 -15.27 -2.96
C ASP A 138 -14.37 -15.11 -3.97
N LEU A 139 -13.29 -14.44 -3.57
CA LEU A 139 -12.16 -14.11 -4.43
C LEU A 139 -10.91 -14.97 -4.17
N VAL A 140 -10.83 -15.63 -3.00
CA VAL A 140 -9.69 -16.42 -2.53
C VAL A 140 -9.80 -17.89 -2.94
#